data_AF-A0A4Y1ZLL0-F1
#
_entry.id   AF-A0A4Y1ZLL0-F1
#
_cell.length_a   1.000
_cell.length_b   1.000
_cell.length_c   1.000
_cell.angle_alpha   90.00
_cell.angle_beta   90.00
_cell.angle_gamma   90.00
#
_symmetry.space_group_name_H-M   'P 1'
#
loop_
_entity.id
_entity.type
_entity.pdbx_description
1 polymer ?
#
loop_
_entity_poly.entity_id
_entity_poly.type
_entity_poly.pdbx_seq_one_letter_code
_entity_poly.pdbx_strand_id
1 'polypeptide(L)'
;MRYQTINTIKGTRSNHSFVPINETQLLVSRVSDFTTTFIATLESKTIPLTFQDEQYVAYTYGINWWIGKIVECYDEYNDFKIMFMHPHGQSALYMWLKPLDACWIPYEHIMRIVSAPSTNTRTYKITPEENNCIELLFKNFKVD
;
A
#
# COMPACT_ATOMS: atom_id res chain seq x y z
N MET A 1 -34.81 5.92 -11.57
CA MET A 1 -33.54 5.15 -11.53
C MET A 1 -32.83 5.50 -10.23
N ARG A 2 -32.39 4.52 -9.43
CA ARG A 2 -32.04 4.71 -8.01
C ARG A 2 -30.71 5.44 -7.75
N TYR A 3 -29.94 5.78 -8.78
CA TYR A 3 -28.59 6.35 -8.68
C TYR A 3 -28.34 7.41 -9.78
N GLN A 4 -28.98 8.59 -9.68
CA GLN A 4 -28.78 9.67 -10.65
C GLN A 4 -27.52 10.52 -10.39
N THR A 5 -27.01 10.49 -9.17
CA THR A 5 -25.79 11.18 -8.74
C THR A 5 -24.96 10.23 -7.90
N ILE A 6 -23.83 9.79 -8.44
CA ILE A 6 -22.91 8.85 -7.80
C ILE A 6 -21.51 9.44 -7.93
N ASN A 7 -20.80 9.54 -6.81
CA ASN A 7 -19.40 9.96 -6.79
C ASN A 7 -18.55 8.76 -6.39
N THR A 8 -17.60 8.40 -7.25
CA THR A 8 -16.60 7.37 -6.94
C THR A 8 -15.52 7.98 -6.05
N ILE A 9 -15.22 7.33 -4.93
CA ILE A 9 -14.12 7.73 -4.06
C ILE A 9 -12.87 6.93 -4.47
N LYS A 10 -11.79 7.62 -4.82
CA LYS A 10 -10.53 6.99 -5.27
C LYS A 10 -9.89 6.15 -4.16
N GLY A 11 -9.01 5.22 -4.51
CA GLY A 11 -8.32 4.35 -3.55
C GLY A 11 -9.20 3.27 -2.89
N THR A 12 -10.48 3.15 -3.25
CA THR A 12 -11.43 2.26 -2.56
C THR A 12 -11.71 0.93 -3.26
N ARG A 13 -11.17 0.72 -4.47
CA ARG A 13 -11.52 -0.41 -5.37
C ARG A 13 -11.33 -1.78 -4.74
N SER A 14 -10.24 -1.98 -4.01
CA SER A 14 -9.79 -3.30 -3.54
C SER A 14 -10.17 -3.59 -2.08
N ASN A 15 -11.13 -2.83 -1.53
CA ASN A 15 -11.46 -2.88 -0.12
C ASN A 15 -12.76 -3.66 0.13
N HIS A 16 -12.83 -4.33 1.28
CA HIS A 16 -13.89 -5.29 1.59
C HIS A 16 -15.00 -4.73 2.52
N SER A 17 -14.78 -3.59 3.17
CA SER A 17 -15.74 -2.99 4.10
C SER A 17 -15.80 -1.47 3.97
N PHE A 18 -17.02 -0.92 4.06
CA PHE A 18 -17.30 0.51 3.95
C PHE A 18 -18.31 0.93 5.03
N VAL A 19 -17.90 1.80 5.94
CA VAL A 19 -18.75 2.31 7.03
C VAL A 19 -18.85 3.83 6.93
N PRO A 20 -20.04 4.41 6.71
CA PRO A 20 -20.20 5.86 6.67
C PRO A 20 -19.90 6.48 8.04
N ILE A 21 -19.02 7.48 8.06
CA ILE A 21 -18.73 8.30 9.24
C ILE A 21 -19.63 9.54 9.22
N ASN A 22 -19.69 10.22 8.07
CA ASN A 22 -20.53 11.39 7.81
C ASN A 22 -20.81 11.53 6.30
N GLU A 23 -21.42 12.63 5.89
CA GLU A 23 -21.81 12.90 4.49
C GLU A 23 -20.64 12.89 3.49
N THR A 24 -19.41 13.11 3.97
CA THR A 24 -18.22 13.26 3.12
C THR A 24 -17.14 12.21 3.38
N GLN A 25 -17.30 11.37 4.40
CA GLN A 25 -16.26 10.46 4.87
C GLN A 25 -16.78 9.03 5.07
N LEU A 26 -15.99 8.07 4.58
CA LEU A 26 -16.17 6.65 4.80
C LEU A 26 -14.96 6.10 5.54
N LEU A 27 -15.18 5.32 6.60
CA LEU A 27 -14.18 4.40 7.10
C LEU A 27 -14.14 3.20 6.16
N VAL A 28 -12.98 2.96 5.58
CA VAL A 28 -12.80 1.91 4.58
C VAL A 28 -11.81 0.89 5.10
N SER A 29 -12.23 -0.36 5.23
CA SER A 29 -11.36 -1.46 5.66
C SER A 29 -11.01 -2.35 4.49
N ARG A 30 -9.72 -2.62 4.33
CA ARG A 30 -9.24 -3.51 3.27
C ARG A 30 -9.68 -4.95 3.47
N VAL A 31 -9.69 -5.40 4.72
CA VAL A 31 -10.12 -6.74 5.16
C VAL A 31 -11.19 -6.58 6.23
N SER A 32 -12.05 -7.59 6.39
CA SER A 32 -13.20 -7.54 7.30
C SER A 32 -12.85 -7.42 8.79
N ASP A 33 -11.57 -7.51 9.15
CA ASP A 33 -11.08 -7.51 10.53
C ASP A 33 -10.69 -6.11 11.07
N PHE A 34 -10.93 -5.04 10.29
CA PHE A 34 -10.63 -3.64 10.67
C PHE A 34 -9.15 -3.35 10.97
N THR A 35 -8.23 -4.23 10.58
CA THR A 35 -6.81 -4.06 10.91
C THR A 35 -6.10 -3.03 10.03
N THR A 36 -6.58 -2.84 8.80
CA THR A 36 -6.11 -1.79 7.89
C THR A 36 -7.33 -0.97 7.44
N THR A 37 -7.61 0.10 8.17
CA THR A 37 -8.70 1.05 7.91
C THR A 37 -8.14 2.38 7.48
N PHE A 38 -8.75 3.07 6.51
CA PHE A 38 -8.46 4.48 6.26
C PHE A 38 -9.76 5.27 6.09
N ILE A 39 -9.70 6.57 6.39
CA ILE A 39 -10.79 7.48 6.09
C ILE A 39 -10.71 7.95 4.64
N ALA A 40 -11.59 7.43 3.81
CA ALA A 40 -11.79 7.90 2.46
C ALA A 40 -12.68 9.15 2.47
N THR A 41 -12.19 10.26 1.94
CA THR A 41 -12.93 11.55 1.92
C THR A 41 -13.34 11.88 0.48
N LEU A 42 -14.57 12.38 0.30
CA LEU A 42 -15.13 12.72 -1.01
C LEU A 42 -14.28 13.76 -1.78
N GLU A 43 -13.50 14.57 -1.07
CA GLU A 43 -12.65 15.64 -1.62
C GLU A 43 -11.19 15.54 -1.13
N SER A 44 -10.59 14.34 -1.03
CA SER A 44 -9.16 14.24 -0.68
C SER A 44 -8.29 14.77 -1.82
N LYS A 45 -7.85 16.03 -1.69
CA LYS A 45 -6.80 16.63 -2.52
C LYS A 45 -5.44 16.13 -2.03
N THR A 46 -5.17 14.83 -2.14
CA THR A 46 -3.84 14.29 -1.87
C THR A 46 -2.90 14.78 -2.98
N ILE A 47 -1.85 15.51 -2.59
CA ILE A 47 -0.73 15.82 -3.49
C ILE A 47 -0.09 14.47 -3.82
N PRO A 48 -0.13 14.00 -5.07
CA PRO A 48 0.43 12.70 -5.39
C PRO A 48 1.95 12.80 -5.21
N LEU A 49 2.53 11.99 -4.32
CA LEU A 49 3.89 11.54 -4.57
C LEU A 49 3.86 10.93 -5.97
N THR A 50 4.63 11.48 -6.90
CA THR A 50 4.68 10.95 -8.26
C THR A 50 5.50 9.66 -8.21
N PHE A 51 4.82 8.56 -7.92
CA PHE A 51 5.41 7.23 -8.03
C PHE A 51 5.56 6.88 -9.51
N GLN A 52 6.67 6.24 -9.82
CA GLN A 52 6.99 5.75 -11.16
C GLN A 52 7.05 4.23 -11.13
N ASP A 53 6.81 3.63 -12.30
CA ASP A 53 7.07 2.22 -12.52
C ASP A 53 8.50 1.87 -12.09
N GLU A 54 8.66 0.63 -11.64
CA GLU A 54 9.91 0.06 -11.17
C GLU A 54 10.50 0.59 -9.87
N GLN A 55 9.85 1.56 -9.21
CA GLN A 55 10.25 2.00 -7.88
C GLN A 55 9.97 0.92 -6.84
N TYR A 56 10.86 0.83 -5.86
CA TYR A 56 10.64 0.02 -4.67
C TYR A 56 9.97 0.88 -3.61
N VAL A 57 8.97 0.30 -2.95
CA VAL A 57 8.18 1.00 -1.94
C VAL A 57 7.96 0.13 -0.71
N ALA A 58 7.84 0.79 0.44
CA ALA A 58 7.34 0.19 1.66
C ALA A 58 5.87 0.57 1.85
N TYR A 59 5.02 -0.40 2.17
CA TYR A 59 3.57 -0.23 2.26
C TYR A 59 2.97 -1.10 3.34
N THR A 60 1.75 -0.79 3.76
CA THR A 60 0.99 -1.58 4.72
C THR A 60 0.03 -2.52 4.02
N TYR A 61 -0.09 -3.74 4.57
CA TYR A 61 -1.09 -4.72 4.13
C TYR A 61 -1.47 -5.63 5.31
N GLY A 62 -2.73 -5.54 5.74
CA GLY A 62 -3.17 -6.20 6.98
C GLY A 62 -2.55 -5.53 8.20
N ILE A 63 -2.07 -6.36 9.15
CA ILE A 63 -1.38 -5.94 10.37
C ILE A 63 0.13 -5.76 10.21
N ASN A 64 0.66 -5.95 9.00
CA ASN A 64 2.10 -5.96 8.74
C ASN A 64 2.47 -4.90 7.69
N TRP A 65 3.73 -4.47 7.72
CA TRP A 65 4.33 -3.73 6.62
C TRP A 65 5.10 -4.69 5.69
N TRP A 66 5.23 -4.27 4.44
CA TRP A 66 5.85 -5.04 3.37
C TRP A 66 6.70 -4.13 2.50
N ILE A 67 7.59 -4.74 1.70
CA ILE A 67 8.34 -4.07 0.64
C ILE A 67 7.96 -4.72 -0.67
N GLY A 68 7.91 -3.93 -1.73
CA GLY A 68 7.57 -4.41 -3.04
C GLY A 68 8.06 -3.49 -4.14
N LYS A 69 7.91 -3.94 -5.38
CA LYS A 69 8.22 -3.16 -6.59
C LYS A 69 6.92 -2.78 -7.27
N ILE A 70 6.77 -1.50 -7.61
CA ILE A 70 5.66 -1.03 -8.44
C ILE A 70 5.85 -1.58 -9.85
N VAL A 71 4.83 -2.26 -10.36
CA VAL A 71 4.83 -2.85 -11.70
C VAL A 71 3.77 -2.23 -12.62
N GLU A 72 2.82 -1.49 -12.06
CA GLU A 72 1.75 -0.82 -12.81
C GLU A 72 1.16 0.31 -11.96
N CYS A 73 0.99 1.49 -12.55
CA CYS A 73 0.28 2.63 -11.94
C CYS A 73 -1.12 2.79 -12.54
N TYR A 74 -2.14 3.03 -11.71
CA TYR A 74 -3.49 3.36 -12.14
C TYR A 74 -3.89 4.76 -11.67
N ASP A 75 -3.52 5.77 -12.46
CA ASP A 75 -3.62 7.20 -12.13
C ASP A 75 -5.05 7.65 -11.79
N GLU A 76 -6.06 7.06 -12.42
CA GLU A 76 -7.45 7.46 -12.22
C GLU A 76 -7.89 7.23 -10.76
N TYR A 77 -7.50 6.12 -10.14
CA TYR A 77 -7.83 5.79 -8.74
C TYR A 77 -6.66 5.93 -7.76
N ASN A 78 -5.48 6.33 -8.24
CA ASN A 78 -4.27 6.45 -7.42
C ASN A 78 -3.88 5.12 -6.74
N ASP A 79 -4.11 4.01 -7.46
CA ASP A 79 -3.78 2.66 -7.03
C ASP A 79 -2.51 2.18 -7.74
N PHE A 80 -1.69 1.41 -7.04
CA PHE A 80 -0.42 0.89 -7.54
C PHE A 80 -0.41 -0.62 -7.45
N LYS A 81 -0.16 -1.30 -8.56
CA LYS A 81 0.07 -2.74 -8.54
C LYS A 81 1.49 -2.97 -8.06
N ILE A 82 1.59 -3.57 -6.88
CA ILE A 82 2.87 -3.82 -6.23
C ILE A 82 3.10 -5.33 -6.23
N MET A 83 4.27 -5.74 -6.70
CA MET A 83 4.78 -7.09 -6.56
C MET A 83 5.45 -7.22 -5.18
N PHE A 84 5.07 -8.25 -4.43
CA PHE A 84 5.40 -8.42 -3.01
C PHE A 84 6.75 -9.11 -2.85
N MET A 85 7.62 -8.52 -2.02
CA MET A 85 8.84 -9.16 -1.58
C MET A 85 8.59 -9.91 -0.28
N HIS A 86 8.83 -11.22 -0.28
CA HIS A 86 8.60 -12.08 0.87
C HIS A 86 9.87 -12.23 1.70
N PRO A 87 9.80 -12.11 3.04
CA PRO A 87 10.97 -12.28 3.90
C PRO A 87 11.52 -13.71 3.78
N HIS A 88 12.84 -13.83 3.65
CA HIS A 88 13.58 -15.08 3.60
C HIS A 88 14.14 -15.43 4.99
N GLY A 89 13.26 -15.96 5.85
CA GLY A 89 13.58 -16.30 7.23
C GLY A 89 13.65 -15.06 8.15
N GLN A 90 14.38 -15.17 9.26
CA GLN A 90 14.51 -14.09 10.27
C GLN A 90 15.49 -12.97 9.89
N SER A 91 16.14 -13.07 8.73
CA SER A 91 17.09 -12.05 8.24
C SER A 91 16.37 -10.99 7.41
N ALA A 92 16.95 -9.78 7.31
CA ALA A 92 16.52 -8.71 6.38
C ALA A 92 16.85 -9.06 4.90
N LEU A 93 16.52 -10.28 4.51
CA LEU A 93 16.65 -10.84 3.18
C LEU A 93 15.24 -11.09 2.67
N TYR A 94 15.03 -10.83 1.39
CA TYR A 94 13.73 -10.95 0.75
C TYR A 94 13.86 -11.72 -0.56
N MET A 95 12.75 -12.29 -1.02
CA MET A 95 12.66 -13.02 -2.28
C MET A 95 11.35 -12.72 -3.00
N TRP A 96 11.38 -12.87 -4.32
CA TRP A 96 10.16 -12.92 -5.13
C TRP A 96 9.59 -14.34 -5.09
N LEU A 97 8.28 -14.46 -4.83
CA LEU A 97 7.60 -15.75 -4.97
C LEU A 97 7.44 -16.15 -6.44
N LYS A 98 7.24 -17.45 -6.66
CA LYS A 98 6.87 -18.03 -7.95
C LYS A 98 5.63 -18.91 -7.73
N PRO A 99 4.44 -18.57 -8.30
CA PRO A 99 4.16 -17.42 -9.16
C PRO A 99 4.35 -16.07 -8.43
N LEU A 100 4.52 -15.00 -9.20
CA LEU A 100 4.68 -13.65 -8.65
C LEU A 100 3.42 -13.27 -7.88
N ASP A 101 3.61 -12.86 -6.64
CA ASP A 101 2.55 -12.35 -5.78
C ASP A 101 2.47 -10.83 -5.96
N ALA A 102 1.34 -10.35 -6.46
CA ALA A 102 1.12 -8.94 -6.75
C ALA A 102 -0.31 -8.52 -6.44
N CYS A 103 -0.46 -7.33 -5.86
CA CYS A 103 -1.76 -6.79 -5.47
C CYS A 103 -1.83 -5.28 -5.73
N TRP A 104 -3.03 -4.76 -5.98
CA TRP A 104 -3.30 -3.34 -6.09
C TRP A 104 -3.34 -2.70 -4.70
N ILE A 105 -2.47 -1.75 -4.44
CA ILE A 105 -2.32 -1.04 -3.17
C ILE A 105 -2.69 0.43 -3.40
N PRO A 106 -3.68 0.97 -2.66
CA PRO A 106 -3.99 2.39 -2.72
C PRO A 106 -2.82 3.24 -2.25
N TYR A 107 -2.69 4.45 -2.80
CA TYR A 107 -1.68 5.43 -2.40
C TYR A 107 -1.58 5.60 -0.88
N GLU A 108 -2.72 5.62 -0.19
CA GLU A 108 -2.85 5.84 1.25
C GLU A 108 -2.16 4.76 2.09
N HIS A 109 -1.90 3.58 1.52
CA HIS A 109 -1.19 2.50 2.20
C HIS A 109 0.31 2.49 1.91
N ILE A 110 0.80 3.31 0.97
CA ILE A 110 2.22 3.42 0.66
C ILE A 110 2.87 4.41 1.63
N MET A 111 3.82 3.92 2.42
CA MET A 111 4.48 4.72 3.44
C MET A 111 5.64 5.55 2.86
N ARG A 112 6.43 4.95 1.96
CA ARG A 112 7.58 5.61 1.33
C ARG A 112 8.13 4.86 0.13
N ILE A 113 8.92 5.58 -0.68
CA ILE A 113 9.90 4.99 -1.59
C ILE A 113 11.08 4.46 -0.77
N VAL A 114 11.61 3.30 -1.15
CA VAL A 114 12.82 2.72 -0.59
C VAL A 114 13.88 2.57 -1.67
N SER A 115 15.15 2.56 -1.26
CA SER A 115 16.25 2.32 -2.17
C SER A 115 16.15 0.94 -2.83
N ALA A 116 16.60 0.83 -4.08
CA ALA A 116 16.66 -0.47 -4.76
C ALA A 116 17.48 -1.47 -3.91
N PRO A 117 16.90 -2.63 -3.54
CA PRO A 117 17.60 -3.60 -2.72
C PRO A 117 18.85 -4.15 -3.40
N SER A 118 19.92 -4.33 -2.63
CA SER A 118 21.11 -5.04 -3.11
C SER A 118 20.77 -6.50 -3.39
N THR A 119 21.24 -7.04 -4.52
CA THR A 119 20.87 -8.39 -4.98
C THR A 119 22.05 -9.35 -4.85
N ASN A 120 21.83 -10.51 -4.23
CA ASN A 120 22.75 -11.64 -4.29
C ASN A 120 22.00 -12.88 -4.79
N THR A 121 22.16 -13.20 -6.07
CA THR A 121 21.44 -14.27 -6.78
C THR A 121 19.91 -14.11 -6.76
N ARG A 122 19.22 -14.78 -5.83
CA ARG A 122 17.75 -14.80 -5.69
C ARG A 122 17.25 -14.05 -4.47
N THR A 123 18.14 -13.59 -3.60
CA THR A 123 17.80 -12.84 -2.40
C THR A 123 18.14 -11.36 -2.56
N TYR A 124 17.30 -10.55 -1.95
CA TYR A 124 17.37 -9.10 -1.97
C TYR A 124 17.56 -8.60 -0.55
N LYS A 125 18.48 -7.66 -0.35
CA LYS A 125 18.81 -7.13 0.96
C LYS A 125 18.61 -5.63 0.98
N ILE A 126 17.82 -5.20 1.96
CA ILE A 126 17.69 -3.79 2.34
C ILE A 126 18.71 -3.45 3.42
N THR A 127 19.07 -2.18 3.55
CA THR A 127 20.01 -1.76 4.60
C THR A 127 19.30 -1.76 5.97
N PRO A 128 20.04 -2.01 7.07
CA PRO A 128 19.49 -1.90 8.42
C PRO A 128 18.88 -0.52 8.71
N GLU A 129 19.47 0.54 8.16
CA GLU A 129 18.99 1.91 8.30
C GLU A 129 17.62 2.08 7.65
N GLU A 130 17.45 1.60 6.41
CA GLU A 130 16.17 1.66 5.68
C GLU A 130 15.10 0.84 6.41
N ASN A 131 15.44 -0.37 6.88
CA ASN A 131 14.54 -1.22 7.67
C ASN A 131 14.05 -0.52 8.95
N ASN A 132 14.97 0.07 9.71
CA ASN A 132 14.64 0.80 10.94
C ASN A 132 13.75 2.02 10.66
N CYS A 133 14.00 2.74 9.56
CA CYS A 133 13.13 3.84 9.16
C CYS A 133 11.72 3.37 8.81
N ILE A 134 11.57 2.24 8.10
CA ILE A 134 10.26 1.67 7.76
C ILE A 134 9.52 1.23 9.02
N GLU A 135 10.20 0.54 9.93
CA GLU A 135 9.64 0.11 11.22
C GLU A 135 9.14 1.30 12.07
N LEU A 136 9.92 2.38 12.12
CA LEU A 136 9.51 3.60 12.82
C LEU A 136 8.31 4.28 12.13
N LEU A 137 8.28 4.31 10.80
CA LEU A 137 7.13 4.83 10.07
C LEU A 137 5.90 3.98 10.34
N PHE A 138 6.00 2.66 10.24
CA PHE A 138 4.90 1.73 10.49
C PHE A 138 4.29 1.88 11.88
N LYS A 139 5.12 2.01 12.93
CA LYS A 139 4.64 2.26 14.31
C LYS A 139 3.87 3.55 14.47
N ASN A 140 4.20 4.57 13.66
CA ASN A 140 3.52 5.85 13.64
C ASN A 140 2.44 5.92 12.54
N PHE A 141 2.31 4.88 11.73
CA PHE A 141 1.37 4.79 10.63
C PHE A 141 0.00 4.48 11.20
N LYS A 142 -0.64 5.55 11.69
CA LYS A 142 -2.06 5.51 12.01
C LYS A 142 -2.80 5.63 10.69
N VAL A 143 -3.32 4.50 10.25
CA VAL A 143 -4.40 4.51 9.27
C VAL A 143 -5.66 4.62 10.13
N ASP A 144 -6.09 5.87 10.34
CA ASP A 144 -7.27 6.21 11.16
C ASP A 144 -8.56 5.58 10.61
#